data_AF-A0A8J3D8J6-F1
#
_entry.id   AF-A0A8J3D8J6-F1
#
_cell.length_a   1.000
_cell.length_b   1.000
_cell.length_c   1.000
_cell.angle_alpha   90.00
_cell.angle_beta   90.00
_cell.angle_gamma   90.00
#
_symmetry.space_group_name_H-M   'P 1'
#
loop_
_entity.id
_entity.type
_entity.pdbx_description
1 polymer ?
#
loop_
_entity_poly.entity_id
_entity_poly.type
_entity_poly.pdbx_seq_one_letter_code
_entity_poly.pdbx_strand_id
1 'polypeptide(L)' 'MNGKQGIILYLKQQTARHGSLSSQCYQLAHSGGLTAQEMRDAIRAGLDLYDERIRKYEGRQAA' A
#
# COMPACT_ATOMS: atom_id res chain seq x y z
N MET A 1 -17.54 6.19 -6.21
CA MET A 1 -16.08 5.95 -6.28
C MET A 1 -15.79 5.22 -7.58
N ASN A 2 -14.85 5.69 -8.40
CA ASN A 2 -14.42 4.94 -9.58
C ASN A 2 -13.77 3.63 -9.12
N GLY A 3 -14.15 2.47 -9.70
CA GLY A 3 -13.69 1.15 -9.23
C GLY A 3 -12.18 1.04 -9.06
N LYS A 4 -11.40 1.69 -9.94
CA LYS A 4 -9.93 1.78 -9.85
C LYS A 4 -9.44 2.49 -8.60
N GLN A 5 -10.07 3.60 -8.21
CA GLN A 5 -9.68 4.35 -7.01
C GLN A 5 -9.85 3.52 -5.73
N GLY A 6 -10.89 2.68 -5.68
CA GLY A 6 -11.09 1.74 -4.58
C GLY A 6 -9.95 0.72 -4.49
N ILE A 7 -9.52 0.19 -5.63
CA ILE A 7 -8.43 -0.78 -5.69
C ILE A 7 -7.08 -0.14 -5.35
N ILE A 8 -6.80 1.07 -5.84
CA ILE A 8 -5.61 1.85 -5.46
C ILE A 8 -5.56 2.06 -3.94
N LEU A 9 -6.67 2.50 -3.35
CA LEU A 9 -6.77 2.70 -1.90
C LEU A 9 -6.53 1.41 -1.13
N TYR A 10 -7.12 0.31 -1.61
CA TYR A 10 -6.94 -1.01 -1.01
C TYR A 10 -5.47 -1.46 -1.05
N LEU A 11 -4.78 -1.35 -2.19
CA LEU A 11 -3.36 -1.69 -2.32
C LEU A 11 -2.48 -0.89 -1.36
N LYS A 12 -2.73 0.42 -1.29
CA LYS A 12 -2.03 1.32 -0.38
C LYS A 12 -2.21 0.89 1.07
N GLN A 13 -3.44 0.61 1.50
CA GLN A 13 -3.74 0.21 2.88
C GLN A 13 -3.13 -1.15 3.26
N GLN A 14 -3.20 -2.14 2.36
CA GLN A 14 -2.58 -3.45 2.61
C GLN A 14 -1.08 -3.32 2.78
N THR A 15 -0.43 -2.57 1.88
CA THR A 15 1.01 -2.34 1.94
C THR A 15 1.40 -1.55 3.20
N ALA A 16 0.66 -0.49 3.55
CA ALA A 16 0.88 0.26 4.78
C ALA A 16 0.72 -0.58 6.05
N ARG A 17 -0.13 -1.61 6.01
CA ARG A 17 -0.36 -2.49 7.16
C ARG A 17 0.75 -3.52 7.31
N HIS A 18 1.23 -4.10 6.21
CA HIS A 18 2.09 -5.29 6.23
C HIS A 18 3.52 -5.06 5.73
N GLY A 19 3.83 -3.88 5.19
CA GLY A 19 5.12 -3.60 4.53
C GLY A 19 5.33 -4.40 3.25
N SER A 20 4.29 -5.07 2.76
CA SER A 20 4.34 -5.98 1.62
C SER A 20 2.95 -6.10 0.97
N LEU A 21 2.93 -6.63 -0.25
CA LEU A 21 1.70 -6.88 -1.00
C LEU A 21 1.55 -8.38 -1.27
N SER A 22 0.38 -8.94 -0.98
CA SER A 22 0.11 -10.35 -1.32
C SER A 22 -0.13 -10.52 -2.83
N SER A 23 0.14 -11.73 -3.33
CA SER A 23 -0.13 -12.09 -4.74
C SER A 23 -1.60 -11.87 -5.12
N GLN A 24 -2.53 -12.14 -4.21
CA GLN A 24 -3.97 -11.92 -4.40
C GLN A 24 -4.31 -10.42 -4.58
N CYS A 25 -3.71 -9.55 -3.77
CA CYS A 25 -3.92 -8.10 -3.91
C CYS A 25 -3.35 -7.58 -5.23
N TYR A 26 -2.20 -8.10 -5.64
CA TYR A 26 -1.60 -7.77 -6.93
C TYR A 26 -2.49 -8.23 -8.10
N GLN A 27 -3.01 -9.46 -8.05
CA GLN A 27 -3.93 -10.00 -9.05
C GLN A 27 -5.21 -9.16 -9.16
N LEU A 28 -5.79 -8.76 -8.02
CA LEU A 28 -6.97 -7.88 -7.99
C LEU A 28 -6.71 -6.53 -8.68
N ALA A 29 -5.55 -5.92 -8.43
CA ALA A 29 -5.16 -4.68 -9.11
C ALA A 29 -5.02 -4.86 -10.61
N HIS A 30 -4.35 -5.93 -11.02
CA HIS A 30 -4.16 -6.25 -12.42
C HIS A 30 -5.50 -6.50 -13.13
N SER A 31 -6.36 -7.35 -12.57
CA SER A 31 -7.70 -7.64 -13.12
C SER A 31 -8.64 -6.43 -13.06
N GLY A 32 -8.44 -5.53 -12.10
CA GLY A 32 -9.16 -4.27 -11.97
C GLY A 32 -8.76 -3.20 -13.00
N GLY A 33 -7.81 -3.52 -13.89
CA GLY A 33 -7.36 -2.64 -14.96
C GLY A 33 -6.50 -1.48 -14.47
N LEU A 34 -5.80 -1.64 -13.35
CA LEU A 34 -4.75 -0.70 -12.96
C LEU A 34 -3.55 -0.89 -13.89
N THR A 35 -2.97 0.22 -14.29
CA THR A 35 -1.66 0.23 -14.95
C THR A 35 -0.57 -0.16 -13.95
N ALA A 36 0.56 -0.63 -14.47
CA ALA A 36 1.73 -0.93 -13.64
C ALA A 36 2.22 0.30 -12.86
N GLN A 37 2.04 1.51 -13.42
CA GLN A 37 2.40 2.75 -12.73
C GLN A 37 1.49 3.02 -11.54
N GLU A 38 0.16 2.96 -11.72
CA GLU A 38 -0.80 3.14 -10.62
C GLU A 38 -0.58 2.14 -9.48
N MET A 39 -0.26 0.88 -9.82
CA MET A 39 0.08 -0.13 -8.81
C MET A 39 1.36 0.24 -8.03
N ARG A 40 2.43 0.63 -8.73
CA ARG A 40 3.69 1.04 -8.09
C ARG A 40 3.50 2.25 -7.19
N ASP A 41 2.75 3.25 -7.64
CA ASP A 41 2.49 4.46 -6.86
C ASP A 41 1.69 4.15 -5.59
N ALA A 42 0.68 3.29 -5.69
CA ALA A 42 -0.09 2.83 -4.53
C ALA A 42 0.77 2.06 -3.51
N ILE A 43 1.63 1.15 -4.00
CA ILE A 43 2.55 0.37 -3.18
C ILE A 43 3.57 1.29 -2.50
N ARG A 44 4.17 2.22 -3.24
CA ARG A 44 5.14 3.18 -2.71
C ARG A 44 4.52 4.03 -1.61
N ALA A 45 3.35 4.61 -1.86
CA ALA A 45 2.63 5.39 -0.85
C ALA A 45 2.22 4.57 0.38
N GLY A 46 2.03 3.25 0.23
CA GLY A 46 1.80 2.35 1.34
C GLY A 46 3.06 2.09 2.16
N LEU A 47 4.19 1.84 1.49
CA LEU A 47 5.50 1.65 2.16
C LEU A 47 5.94 2.89 2.92
N ASP A 48 5.73 4.09 2.36
CA ASP A 48 6.07 5.34 3.05
C ASP A 48 5.32 5.47 4.39
N LEU A 49 4.04 5.07 4.42
CA LEU A 49 3.23 5.04 5.65
C LEU A 49 3.68 3.94 6.63
N TYR A 50 4.11 2.79 6.10
CA TYR A 50 4.65 1.70 6.90
C TYR A 50 5.95 2.14 7.61
N ASP A 51 6.85 2.78 6.87
CA ASP A 51 8.11 3.33 7.37
C ASP A 51 7.87 4.42 8.41
N GLU A 52 6.95 5.36 8.16
CA GLU A 52 6.56 6.38 9.14
C GLU A 52 6.06 5.74 10.44
N ARG A 53 5.25 4.70 10.33
CA ARG A 53 4.73 3.96 11.48
C ARG A 53 5.87 3.28 12.26
N ILE A 54 6.82 2.63 11.58
CA ILE A 54 8.00 2.05 12.22
C ILE A 54 8.79 3.12 12.97
N ARG A 55 9.14 4.22 12.30
CA ARG A 55 9.89 5.33 12.93
C ARG A 55 9.19 5.86 14.17
N LYS A 56 7.86 5.94 14.15
CA LYS A 56 7.06 6.34 15.32
C LYS A 56 7.10 5.31 16.44
N TYR A 57 7.09 4.01 16.14
CA TYR A 57 7.24 2.97 17.15
C TYR A 57 8.64 2.96 17.76
N GLU A 58 9.68 3.04 16.93
CA GLU A 58 11.08 3.09 17.39
C GLU A 58 11.37 4.35 18.20
N GLY A 59 10.93 5.52 17.71
CA GLY A 59 11.08 6.79 18.43
C GLY A 59 10.31 6.85 19.76
N ARG A 60 9.25 6.05 19.93
CA ARG A 60 8.54 5.89 21.21
C ARG A 60 9.23 4.94 22.19
N GLN A 61 10.11 4.06 21.72
CA GLN A 61 10.90 3.18 22.61
C GLN A 61 12.17 3.85 23.13
N ALA A 62 12.61 4.94 22.49
CA ALA A 62 13.81 5.69 22.86
C ALA A 62 13.55 6.87 23.83
N ALA A 63 12.31 7.09 24.27
CA ALA A 63 11.89 8.15 25.19
C ALA A 63 11.32 7.54 26.48
#